data_AF-A0AAN8ELL1-F1
#
_entry.id   AF-A0AAN8ELL1-F1
#
_cell.length_a   1.000
_cell.length_b   1.000
_cell.length_c   1.000
_cell.angle_alpha   90.00
_cell.angle_beta   90.00
_cell.angle_gamma   90.00
#
_symmetry.space_group_name_H-M   'P 1'
#
loop_
_entity.id
_entity.type
_entity.pdbx_description
1 polymer ?
#
loop_
_entity_poly.entity_id
_entity_poly.type
_entity_poly.pdbx_seq_one_letter_code
_entity_poly.pdbx_strand_id
1 'polypeptide(L)'
;MYTIKTISLLALAGSALAAPQRNWGNWRGNNGGDKPVATQTDVAVVTAYTTVTYGGNFGGYQPTATAAPEKPEAPEVPAPSAPAPSAPAAPASSWTGWSSSAVPEQPKPSAPASSEAPAPAPSAPSTGGGYMDVVSQWRSKMGLSALTEDSTLAANAAKTARDGNGEMKHELNPGSMAQVLAPGSPDEFEKVYVGGWLCEVPSAQGLDGICDTMSAGWNYAGQTGHADILSSGSYTKIGCGCETGIWACDLA
;
A
#
# COMPACT_ATOMS: atom_id res chain seq x y z
N MET A 1 48.97 34.52 -20.55
CA MET A 1 47.69 34.17 -21.21
C MET A 1 46.93 33.26 -20.26
N TYR A 2 45.88 33.75 -19.61
CA TYR A 2 45.10 32.98 -18.64
C TYR A 2 43.70 32.75 -19.21
N THR A 3 43.32 31.48 -19.36
CA THR A 3 42.00 31.06 -19.81
C THR A 3 41.08 31.00 -18.59
N ILE A 4 40.14 31.94 -18.50
CA ILE A 4 39.07 31.88 -17.48
C ILE A 4 37.97 30.97 -18.05
N LYS A 5 37.77 29.81 -17.41
CA LYS A 5 36.65 28.92 -17.71
C LYS A 5 35.41 29.43 -16.98
N THR A 6 34.45 29.95 -17.72
CA THR A 6 33.13 30.32 -17.20
C THR A 6 32.36 29.03 -16.88
N ILE A 7 32.02 28.83 -15.60
CA ILE A 7 31.15 27.75 -15.16
C ILE A 7 29.73 28.33 -15.08
N SER A 8 28.86 27.95 -16.01
CA SER A 8 27.44 28.26 -15.93
C SER A 8 26.77 27.28 -14.95
N LEU A 9 26.45 27.75 -13.75
CA LEU A 9 25.61 27.04 -12.79
C LEU A 9 24.15 27.17 -13.23
N LEU A 10 23.59 26.09 -13.76
CA LEU A 10 22.14 25.97 -13.96
C LEU A 10 21.51 25.62 -12.61
N ALA A 11 20.96 26.62 -11.92
CA ALA A 11 20.14 26.37 -10.73
C ALA A 11 18.79 25.81 -11.20
N LEU A 12 18.60 24.49 -11.10
CA LEU A 12 17.26 23.90 -11.14
C LEU A 12 16.53 24.38 -9.88
N ALA A 13 15.67 25.37 -10.03
CA ALA A 13 14.68 25.68 -9.01
C ALA A 13 13.73 24.47 -8.95
N GLY A 14 13.93 23.62 -7.93
CA GLY A 14 13.03 22.52 -7.66
C GLY A 14 11.64 23.05 -7.37
N SER A 15 10.66 22.65 -8.18
CA SER A 15 9.26 22.91 -7.89
C SER A 15 8.87 22.14 -6.63
N ALA A 16 8.82 22.82 -5.49
CA ALA A 16 8.14 22.28 -4.32
C ALA A 16 6.64 22.24 -4.65
N LEU A 17 6.15 21.05 -4.99
CA LEU A 17 4.72 20.77 -4.96
C LEU A 17 4.30 20.87 -3.50
N ALA A 18 3.80 22.05 -3.08
CA ALA A 18 3.01 22.15 -1.88
C ALA A 18 1.74 21.34 -2.13
N ALA A 19 1.76 20.07 -1.72
CA ALA A 19 0.54 19.30 -1.59
C ALA A 19 -0.43 20.15 -0.74
N PRO A 20 -1.70 20.31 -1.14
CA PRO A 20 -2.64 21.08 -0.36
C PRO A 20 -2.64 20.51 1.07
N GLN A 21 -2.29 21.34 2.05
CA GLN A 21 -2.50 20.99 3.45
C GLN A 21 -4.00 20.73 3.60
N ARG A 22 -4.41 19.46 3.60
CA ARG A 22 -5.73 19.08 4.08
C ARG A 22 -5.75 19.47 5.54
N ASN A 23 -6.44 20.57 5.82
CA ASN A 23 -6.78 20.99 7.16
C ASN A 23 -7.68 19.90 7.78
N TRP A 24 -7.09 18.98 8.53
CA TRP A 24 -7.80 18.00 9.38
C TRP A 24 -8.37 18.68 10.64
N GLY A 25 -8.76 19.95 10.53
CA GLY A 25 -9.43 20.70 11.56
C GLY A 25 -10.94 20.51 11.49
N ASN A 26 -11.46 19.77 12.47
CA ASN A 26 -12.83 19.88 12.97
C ASN A 26 -13.94 19.14 12.18
N TRP A 27 -13.89 17.80 12.15
CA TRP A 27 -15.08 16.98 11.93
C TRP A 27 -15.79 16.71 13.26
N ARG A 28 -16.42 17.73 13.82
CA ARG A 28 -17.44 17.58 14.87
C ARG A 28 -18.81 17.54 14.21
N GLY A 29 -19.35 16.32 14.10
CA GLY A 29 -20.77 15.99 14.12
C GLY A 29 -21.70 16.68 13.12
N ASN A 30 -22.12 15.95 12.09
CA ASN A 30 -23.53 15.96 11.73
C ASN A 30 -23.96 14.61 11.13
N ASN A 31 -24.83 13.90 11.84
CA ASN A 31 -25.56 12.74 11.32
C ASN A 31 -26.55 13.24 10.27
N GLY A 32 -26.26 13.05 8.99
CA GLY A 32 -27.17 13.44 7.92
C GLY A 32 -26.68 13.08 6.53
N GLY A 33 -26.94 11.83 6.11
CA GLY A 33 -27.52 11.46 4.80
C GLY A 33 -26.85 11.79 3.46
N ASP A 34 -25.88 12.69 3.37
CA ASP A 34 -25.39 13.13 2.06
C ASP A 34 -24.12 12.39 1.64
N LYS A 35 -24.22 11.62 0.55
CA LYS A 35 -23.10 10.92 -0.07
C LYS A 35 -22.07 11.96 -0.57
N PRO A 36 -20.77 11.82 -0.26
CA PRO A 36 -19.77 12.75 -0.74
C PRO A 36 -19.64 12.67 -2.26
N VAL A 37 -19.84 13.82 -2.92
CA VAL A 37 -19.56 14.01 -4.35
C VAL A 37 -18.05 14.01 -4.54
N ALA A 38 -17.53 13.05 -5.31
CA ALA A 38 -16.12 13.00 -5.67
C ALA A 38 -15.76 14.26 -6.48
N THR A 39 -14.98 15.16 -5.88
CA THR A 39 -14.44 16.33 -6.56
C THR A 39 -13.14 15.92 -7.25
N GLN A 40 -13.20 15.81 -8.58
CA GLN A 40 -12.00 15.67 -9.41
C GLN A 40 -11.17 16.96 -9.28
N THR A 41 -9.92 16.82 -8.86
CA THR A 41 -8.98 17.95 -8.76
C THR A 41 -7.99 17.85 -9.92
N ASP A 42 -8.13 18.73 -10.90
CA ASP A 42 -7.15 18.85 -11.98
C ASP A 42 -5.93 19.63 -11.48
N VAL A 43 -4.75 19.02 -11.54
CA VAL A 43 -3.48 19.66 -11.15
C VAL A 43 -2.84 20.27 -12.39
N ALA A 44 -2.85 21.60 -12.49
CA ALA A 44 -2.10 22.33 -13.51
C ALA A 44 -0.69 22.65 -13.00
N VAL A 45 0.33 22.13 -13.69
CA VAL A 45 1.75 22.45 -13.40
C VAL A 45 2.13 23.70 -14.18
N VAL A 46 2.40 24.81 -13.48
CA VAL A 46 2.90 26.06 -14.08
C VAL A 46 4.37 26.22 -13.74
N THR A 47 5.23 26.20 -14.75
CA THR A 47 6.66 26.48 -14.61
C THR A 47 6.92 27.96 -14.86
N ALA A 48 7.37 28.70 -13.84
CA ALA A 48 7.78 30.09 -13.96
C ALA A 48 9.32 30.21 -13.92
N TYR A 49 9.88 30.96 -14.88
CA TYR A 49 11.30 31.31 -14.90
C TYR A 49 11.47 32.74 -14.35
N THR A 50 12.29 32.91 -13.33
CA THR A 50 12.67 34.24 -12.82
C THR A 50 14.10 34.54 -13.22
N THR A 51 14.31 35.63 -13.95
CA THR A 51 15.64 36.16 -14.24
C THR A 51 16.05 37.11 -13.12
N VAL A 52 17.11 36.77 -12.38
CA VAL A 52 17.65 37.63 -11.32
C VAL A 52 18.70 38.56 -11.93
N THR A 53 18.43 39.86 -11.96
CA THR A 53 19.39 40.88 -12.39
C THR A 53 20.19 41.35 -11.16
N TYR A 54 21.49 41.04 -11.10
CA TYR A 54 22.38 41.53 -10.06
C TYR A 54 22.81 42.97 -10.36
N GLY A 55 22.45 43.93 -9.50
CA GLY A 55 22.80 45.35 -9.61
C GLY A 55 24.22 45.70 -9.15
N GLY A 56 25.22 44.93 -9.59
CA GLY A 56 26.63 45.22 -9.33
C GLY A 56 27.25 46.04 -10.46
N ASN A 57 27.81 47.20 -10.14
CA ASN A 57 28.50 48.08 -11.09
C ASN A 57 29.83 47.44 -11.54
N PHE A 58 29.77 46.53 -12.52
CA PHE A 58 30.94 45.97 -13.20
C PHE A 58 31.26 46.83 -14.43
N GLY A 59 32.40 47.51 -14.37
CA GLY A 59 32.88 48.36 -15.45
C GLY A 59 33.07 47.61 -16.77
N GLY A 60 32.49 48.16 -17.83
CA GLY A 60 33.03 48.07 -19.20
C GLY A 60 32.72 46.83 -20.04
N TYR A 61 32.14 45.77 -19.50
CA TYR A 61 31.74 44.62 -20.32
C TYR A 61 30.31 44.81 -20.85
N GLN A 62 30.16 45.23 -22.10
CA GLN A 62 28.90 45.05 -22.82
C GLN A 62 28.71 43.54 -23.07
N PRO A 63 27.69 42.89 -22.50
CA PRO A 63 27.37 41.52 -22.87
C PRO A 63 26.92 41.52 -24.34
N THR A 64 27.63 40.77 -25.18
CA THR A 64 27.15 40.42 -26.51
C THR A 64 25.84 39.66 -26.33
N ALA A 65 24.74 40.18 -26.90
CA ALA A 65 23.44 39.54 -26.85
C ALA A 65 23.56 38.11 -27.39
N THR A 66 23.49 37.13 -26.49
CA THR A 66 23.40 35.72 -26.87
C THR A 66 22.01 35.52 -27.45
N ALA A 67 21.93 34.93 -28.65
CA ALA A 67 20.67 34.67 -29.32
C ALA A 67 19.69 33.95 -28.36
N ALA A 68 18.43 34.39 -28.35
CA ALA A 68 17.39 33.74 -27.58
C ALA A 68 17.35 32.25 -27.95
N PRO A 69 17.26 31.33 -26.97
CA PRO A 69 17.11 29.92 -27.27
C PRO A 69 15.87 29.75 -28.16
N GLU A 70 16.04 29.06 -29.28
CA GLU A 70 14.93 28.70 -30.15
C GLU A 70 13.88 27.98 -29.31
N LYS A 71 12.64 28.44 -29.44
CA LYS A 71 11.46 27.80 -28.85
C LYS A 71 11.51 26.32 -29.24
N PRO A 72 11.54 25.37 -28.29
CA PRO A 72 11.47 23.96 -28.62
C PRO A 72 10.24 23.72 -29.50
N GLU A 73 10.45 23.23 -30.72
CA GLU A 73 9.34 22.73 -31.51
C GLU A 73 8.65 21.64 -30.71
N ALA A 74 7.33 21.79 -30.55
CA ALA A 74 6.53 20.79 -29.90
C ALA A 74 6.73 19.47 -30.66
N PRO A 75 7.08 18.36 -29.98
CA PRO A 75 7.22 17.08 -30.65
C PRO A 75 5.92 16.78 -31.39
N GLU A 76 6.02 16.52 -32.70
CA GLU A 76 4.89 16.08 -33.50
C GLU A 76 4.32 14.83 -32.85
N VAL A 77 3.12 14.94 -32.30
CA VAL A 77 2.37 13.81 -31.77
C VAL A 77 2.08 12.90 -32.97
N PRO A 78 2.63 11.67 -33.03
CA PRO A 78 2.35 10.77 -34.14
C PRO A 78 0.85 10.52 -34.19
N ALA A 79 0.27 10.66 -35.38
CA ALA A 79 -1.13 10.35 -35.62
C ALA A 79 -1.44 8.93 -35.10
N PRO A 80 -2.59 8.72 -34.44
CA PRO A 80 -2.97 7.41 -33.93
C PRO A 80 -2.98 6.41 -35.08
N SER A 81 -2.10 5.41 -34.97
CA SER A 81 -2.07 4.30 -35.92
C SER A 81 -3.43 3.58 -35.86
N ALA A 82 -4.01 3.35 -37.03
CA ALA A 82 -5.23 2.57 -37.15
C ALA A 82 -5.08 1.22 -36.42
N PRO A 83 -6.12 0.73 -35.71
CA PRO A 83 -6.03 -0.53 -34.99
C PRO A 83 -5.67 -1.65 -35.97
N ALA A 84 -4.65 -2.41 -35.63
CA ALA A 84 -4.28 -3.61 -36.35
C ALA A 84 -5.48 -4.58 -36.38
N PRO A 85 -5.72 -5.29 -37.49
CA PRO A 85 -6.78 -6.29 -37.55
C PRO A 85 -6.55 -7.36 -36.49
N SER A 86 -7.57 -7.60 -35.67
CA SER A 86 -7.56 -8.63 -34.62
C SER A 86 -7.23 -9.99 -35.22
N ALA A 87 -6.22 -10.65 -34.66
CA ALA A 87 -5.90 -12.02 -34.99
C ALA A 87 -7.11 -12.94 -34.70
N PRO A 88 -7.34 -13.99 -35.51
CA PRO A 88 -8.42 -14.95 -35.27
C PRO A 88 -8.26 -15.60 -33.89
N ALA A 89 -9.38 -15.68 -33.15
CA ALA A 89 -9.44 -16.39 -31.88
C ALA A 89 -8.98 -17.84 -32.03
N ALA A 90 -8.05 -18.27 -31.17
CA ALA A 90 -7.69 -19.67 -31.04
C ALA A 90 -8.92 -20.49 -30.61
N PRO A 91 -9.10 -21.72 -31.12
CA PRO A 91 -10.22 -22.56 -30.76
C PRO A 91 -10.16 -22.94 -29.27
N ALA A 92 -11.29 -22.79 -28.59
CA ALA A 92 -11.50 -23.26 -27.23
C ALA A 92 -11.23 -24.76 -27.14
N SER A 93 -10.29 -25.14 -26.27
CA SER A 93 -10.01 -26.54 -25.97
C SER A 93 -11.14 -27.09 -25.10
N SER A 94 -12.05 -27.84 -25.72
CA SER A 94 -13.12 -28.56 -25.07
C SER A 94 -12.57 -29.79 -24.34
N TRP A 95 -12.38 -29.67 -23.02
CA TRP A 95 -12.19 -30.84 -22.15
C TRP A 95 -13.54 -31.52 -21.93
N THR A 96 -13.89 -32.42 -22.83
CA THR A 96 -14.89 -33.46 -22.60
C THR A 96 -14.28 -34.60 -21.79
N GLY A 97 -14.89 -34.87 -20.62
CA GLY A 97 -14.99 -36.24 -20.11
C GLY A 97 -14.12 -36.59 -18.92
N TRP A 98 -14.71 -36.51 -17.72
CA TRP A 98 -14.61 -37.61 -16.77
C TRP A 98 -15.95 -37.81 -16.08
N SER A 99 -16.69 -38.79 -16.60
CA SER A 99 -17.84 -39.38 -15.95
C SER A 99 -17.35 -40.53 -15.09
N SER A 100 -17.64 -40.48 -13.79
CA SER A 100 -17.73 -41.66 -12.94
C SER A 100 -18.63 -41.34 -11.77
N SER A 101 -19.88 -41.79 -11.90
CA SER A 101 -20.83 -41.94 -10.81
C SER A 101 -20.22 -42.81 -9.72
N ALA A 102 -20.09 -42.25 -8.51
CA ALA A 102 -19.88 -43.02 -7.29
C ALA A 102 -21.13 -42.88 -6.40
N VAL A 103 -21.76 -44.03 -6.21
CA VAL A 103 -22.72 -44.48 -5.19
C VAL A 103 -22.98 -43.52 -4.01
N PRO A 104 -24.24 -43.21 -3.65
CA PRO A 104 -24.56 -42.55 -2.38
C PRO A 104 -24.30 -43.50 -1.20
N GLU A 105 -23.34 -43.15 -0.35
CA GLU A 105 -23.06 -43.85 0.90
C GLU A 105 -24.05 -43.42 1.99
N GLN A 106 -24.51 -44.41 2.74
CA GLN A 106 -25.53 -44.37 3.78
C GLN A 106 -25.12 -43.47 4.97
N PRO A 107 -26.01 -42.61 5.51
CA PRO A 107 -25.66 -41.73 6.63
C PRO A 107 -25.36 -42.55 7.90
N LYS A 108 -24.14 -42.36 8.42
CA LYS A 108 -23.68 -42.86 9.72
C LYS A 108 -24.37 -42.07 10.85
N PRO A 109 -24.80 -42.70 11.95
CA PRO A 109 -25.45 -42.02 13.08
C PRO A 109 -24.57 -40.93 13.70
N SER A 110 -25.15 -39.72 13.83
CA SER A 110 -24.51 -38.54 14.43
C SER A 110 -24.20 -38.74 15.92
N ALA A 111 -22.96 -38.42 16.30
CA ALA A 111 -22.54 -38.28 17.69
C ALA A 111 -23.18 -37.03 18.33
N PRO A 112 -23.40 -37.02 19.66
CA PRO A 112 -24.02 -35.89 20.34
C PRO A 112 -23.19 -34.61 20.21
N ALA A 113 -23.89 -33.50 20.01
CA ALA A 113 -23.33 -32.15 19.92
C ALA A 113 -22.56 -31.80 21.20
N SER A 114 -21.26 -31.53 21.05
CA SER A 114 -20.46 -30.93 22.11
C SER A 114 -21.00 -29.53 22.41
N SER A 115 -21.33 -29.31 23.68
CA SER A 115 -21.64 -28.02 24.28
C SER A 115 -20.61 -26.96 23.85
N GLU A 116 -21.08 -25.87 23.25
CA GLU A 116 -20.26 -24.70 22.93
C GLU A 116 -19.57 -24.20 24.21
N ALA A 117 -18.25 -24.09 24.15
CA ALA A 117 -17.47 -23.43 25.18
C ALA A 117 -17.76 -21.92 25.17
N PRO A 118 -17.83 -21.26 26.33
CA PRO A 118 -18.15 -19.83 26.40
C PRO A 118 -17.12 -19.00 25.62
N ALA A 119 -17.63 -18.04 24.85
CA ALA A 119 -16.82 -17.08 24.09
C ALA A 119 -15.81 -16.38 25.03
N PRO A 120 -14.52 -16.34 24.67
CA PRO A 120 -13.51 -15.68 25.50
C PRO A 120 -13.80 -14.18 25.58
N ALA A 121 -13.70 -13.63 26.79
CA ALA A 121 -13.79 -12.19 27.00
C ALA A 121 -12.68 -11.45 26.22
N PRO A 122 -12.92 -10.21 25.76
CA PRO A 122 -11.93 -9.44 25.01
C PRO A 122 -10.67 -9.23 25.85
N SER A 123 -9.59 -9.92 25.50
CA SER A 123 -8.26 -9.74 26.09
C SER A 123 -7.74 -8.34 25.77
N ALA A 124 -7.26 -7.66 26.81
CA ALA A 124 -6.52 -6.40 26.71
C ALA A 124 -5.30 -6.53 25.76
N PRO A 125 -4.85 -5.42 25.13
CA PRO A 125 -3.68 -5.43 24.26
C PRO A 125 -2.45 -5.95 25.00
N SER A 126 -1.73 -6.89 24.37
CA SER A 126 -0.63 -7.64 24.98
C SER A 126 0.54 -6.71 25.27
N THR A 127 0.73 -6.32 26.54
CA THR A 127 1.71 -5.31 26.96
C THR A 127 3.10 -5.91 27.26
N GLY A 128 3.61 -6.80 26.42
CA GLY A 128 4.91 -7.43 26.71
C GLY A 128 5.51 -8.34 25.64
N GLY A 129 5.00 -8.29 24.41
CA GLY A 129 5.33 -9.25 23.37
C GLY A 129 5.81 -8.61 22.07
N GLY A 130 6.71 -9.26 21.36
CA GLY A 130 7.06 -8.86 19.99
C GLY A 130 5.85 -8.95 19.05
N TYR A 131 6.00 -8.54 17.80
CA TYR A 131 4.89 -8.57 16.83
C TYR A 131 4.25 -9.97 16.69
N MET A 132 5.02 -11.04 16.90
CA MET A 132 4.52 -12.42 16.83
C MET A 132 3.48 -12.76 17.90
N ASP A 133 3.49 -12.09 19.06
CA ASP A 133 2.47 -12.32 20.08
C ASP A 133 1.12 -11.76 19.64
N VAL A 134 1.12 -10.61 18.95
CA VAL A 134 -0.07 -10.04 18.30
C VAL A 134 -0.57 -10.96 17.19
N VAL A 135 0.32 -11.41 16.29
CA VAL A 135 -0.05 -12.34 15.21
C VAL A 135 -0.69 -13.60 15.78
N SER A 136 -0.07 -14.22 16.78
CA SER A 136 -0.54 -15.46 17.38
C SER A 136 -1.87 -15.28 18.11
N GLN A 137 -2.02 -14.19 18.88
CA GLN A 137 -3.26 -13.83 19.56
C GLN A 137 -4.42 -13.72 18.58
N TRP A 138 -4.27 -12.93 17.53
CA TRP A 138 -5.36 -12.66 16.61
C TRP A 138 -5.67 -13.86 15.72
N ARG A 139 -4.67 -14.59 15.23
CA ARG A 139 -4.91 -15.84 14.50
C ARG A 139 -5.62 -16.88 15.37
N SER A 140 -5.27 -16.99 16.65
CA SER A 140 -5.97 -17.89 17.57
C SER A 140 -7.44 -17.49 17.77
N LYS A 141 -7.75 -16.19 17.92
CA LYS A 141 -9.14 -15.70 18.01
C LYS A 141 -9.94 -16.01 16.75
N MET A 142 -9.32 -15.97 15.58
CA MET A 142 -9.94 -16.32 14.30
C MET A 142 -9.99 -17.84 14.04
N GLY A 143 -9.49 -18.68 14.96
CA GLY A 143 -9.47 -20.13 14.79
C GLY A 143 -8.46 -20.64 13.75
N LEU A 144 -7.43 -19.85 13.44
CA LEU A 144 -6.39 -20.19 12.47
C LEU A 144 -5.16 -20.81 13.13
N SER A 145 -4.45 -21.65 12.38
CA SER A 145 -3.14 -22.18 12.78
C SER A 145 -2.13 -21.06 13.03
N ALA A 146 -1.29 -21.22 14.05
CA ALA A 146 -0.19 -20.29 14.32
C ALA A 146 0.81 -20.25 13.16
N LEU A 147 1.36 -19.07 12.88
CA LEU A 147 2.45 -18.90 11.93
C LEU A 147 3.79 -19.03 12.67
N THR A 148 4.80 -19.54 11.98
CA THR A 148 6.18 -19.55 12.49
C THR A 148 6.90 -18.29 12.02
N GLU A 149 7.63 -17.65 12.92
CA GLU A 149 8.51 -16.54 12.54
C GLU A 149 9.64 -17.04 11.63
N ASP A 150 9.85 -16.36 10.50
CA ASP A 150 10.95 -16.63 9.57
C ASP A 150 11.83 -15.38 9.41
N SER A 151 13.10 -15.49 9.81
CA SER A 151 14.04 -14.38 9.78
C SER A 151 14.34 -13.87 8.37
N THR A 152 14.20 -14.70 7.35
CA THR A 152 14.39 -14.29 5.95
C THR A 152 13.23 -13.40 5.52
N LEU A 153 12.00 -13.81 5.83
CA LEU A 153 10.81 -13.01 5.56
C LEU A 153 10.83 -11.68 6.34
N ALA A 154 11.32 -11.69 7.58
CA ALA A 154 11.42 -10.46 8.38
C ALA A 154 12.44 -9.48 7.77
N ALA A 155 13.58 -9.99 7.29
CA ALA A 155 14.57 -9.18 6.57
C ALA A 155 14.02 -8.65 5.23
N ASN A 156 13.26 -9.46 4.50
CA ASN A 156 12.58 -9.05 3.27
C ASN A 156 11.58 -7.93 3.53
N ALA A 157 10.71 -8.09 4.52
CA ALA A 157 9.72 -7.08 4.90
C ALA A 157 10.38 -5.76 5.32
N ALA A 158 11.42 -5.81 6.17
CA ALA A 158 12.18 -4.62 6.56
C ALA A 158 12.85 -3.95 5.36
N LYS A 159 13.41 -4.74 4.42
CA LYS A 159 13.97 -4.20 3.18
C LYS A 159 12.90 -3.46 2.37
N THR A 160 11.74 -4.06 2.15
CA THR A 160 10.66 -3.41 1.39
C THR A 160 10.20 -2.12 2.05
N ALA A 161 10.00 -2.11 3.37
CA ALA A 161 9.61 -0.90 4.09
C ALA A 161 10.67 0.21 3.97
N ARG A 162 11.96 -0.12 4.08
CA ARG A 162 13.07 0.84 3.93
C ARG A 162 13.20 1.37 2.50
N ASP A 163 13.15 0.49 1.50
CA ASP A 163 13.33 0.85 0.09
C ASP A 163 12.11 1.61 -0.45
N GLY A 164 10.94 1.40 0.16
CA GLY A 164 9.73 2.20 -0.07
C GLY A 164 9.87 3.66 0.34
N ASN A 165 10.83 4.00 1.22
CA ASN A 165 11.17 5.37 1.63
C ASN A 165 9.95 6.21 2.04
N GLY A 166 9.10 5.65 2.92
CA GLY A 166 7.86 6.28 3.37
C GLY A 166 6.67 6.15 2.42
N GLU A 167 6.82 5.45 1.29
CA GLU A 167 5.72 5.08 0.39
C GLU A 167 5.40 3.58 0.50
N MET A 168 4.11 3.23 0.45
CA MET A 168 3.65 1.83 0.48
C MET A 168 3.83 1.14 -0.88
N LYS A 169 5.09 0.92 -1.27
CA LYS A 169 5.47 0.22 -2.50
C LYS A 169 5.69 -1.25 -2.19
N HIS A 170 4.85 -2.10 -2.76
CA HIS A 170 5.05 -3.55 -2.67
C HIS A 170 6.29 -3.99 -3.46
N GLU A 171 7.09 -4.86 -2.86
CA GLU A 171 8.22 -5.55 -3.47
C GLU A 171 8.29 -6.95 -2.86
N LEU A 172 7.91 -7.98 -3.63
CA LEU A 172 8.02 -9.37 -3.21
C LEU A 172 9.46 -9.86 -3.44
N ASN A 173 10.19 -10.00 -2.35
CA ASN A 173 11.55 -10.54 -2.36
C ASN A 173 11.54 -12.08 -2.45
N PRO A 174 12.64 -12.72 -2.87
CA PRO A 174 12.72 -14.18 -2.95
C PRO A 174 12.30 -14.88 -1.65
N GLY A 175 11.42 -15.87 -1.78
CA GLY A 175 10.86 -16.62 -0.66
C GLY A 175 9.53 -16.07 -0.12
N SER A 176 9.21 -14.80 -0.40
CA SER A 176 7.93 -14.20 -0.03
C SER A 176 6.83 -14.59 -1.04
N MET A 177 5.70 -15.09 -0.56
CA MET A 177 4.54 -15.46 -1.38
C MET A 177 3.40 -14.45 -1.32
N ALA A 178 3.35 -13.65 -0.26
CA ALA A 178 2.44 -12.53 -0.10
C ALA A 178 3.07 -11.47 0.79
N GLN A 179 2.53 -10.26 0.73
CA GLN A 179 3.04 -9.11 1.46
C GLN A 179 1.92 -8.14 1.80
N VAL A 180 1.98 -7.57 3.00
CA VAL A 180 1.06 -6.53 3.48
C VAL A 180 1.87 -5.33 3.98
N LEU A 181 1.44 -4.10 3.67
CA LEU A 181 2.10 -2.86 4.08
C LEU A 181 1.09 -1.93 4.74
N ALA A 182 1.53 -1.15 5.72
CA ALA A 182 0.74 -0.04 6.27
C ALA A 182 1.63 0.95 7.03
N PRO A 183 1.24 2.23 7.11
CA PRO A 183 1.93 3.21 7.94
C PRO A 183 1.78 2.87 9.42
N GLY A 184 2.83 3.10 10.20
CA GLY A 184 2.81 2.96 11.65
C GLY A 184 4.19 3.09 12.28
N SER A 185 4.22 3.34 13.59
CA SER A 185 5.46 3.32 14.37
C SER A 185 5.76 1.93 14.94
N PRO A 186 7.00 1.64 15.37
CA PRO A 186 7.38 0.34 15.92
C PRO A 186 6.53 -0.15 17.11
N ASP A 187 5.92 0.76 17.87
CA ASP A 187 5.08 0.41 19.02
C ASP A 187 3.59 0.25 18.66
N GLU A 188 3.22 0.46 17.39
CA GLU A 188 1.83 0.43 16.91
C GLU A 188 1.48 -0.84 16.12
N PHE A 189 2.27 -1.91 16.21
CA PHE A 189 2.06 -3.11 15.41
C PHE A 189 0.63 -3.67 15.54
N GLU A 190 0.06 -3.75 16.75
CA GLU A 190 -1.31 -4.25 16.92
C GLU A 190 -2.36 -3.36 16.24
N LYS A 191 -2.18 -2.04 16.30
CA LYS A 191 -3.05 -1.09 15.61
C LYS A 191 -2.98 -1.25 14.10
N VAL A 192 -1.78 -1.50 13.57
CA VAL A 192 -1.59 -1.79 12.15
C VAL A 192 -2.18 -3.15 11.77
N TYR A 193 -1.84 -4.20 12.53
CA TYR A 193 -2.23 -5.57 12.24
C TYR A 193 -3.74 -5.76 12.29
N VAL A 194 -4.38 -5.28 13.37
CA VAL A 194 -5.83 -5.42 13.55
C VAL A 194 -6.54 -4.31 12.80
N GLY A 195 -6.23 -3.06 13.12
CA GLY A 195 -6.93 -1.89 12.61
C GLY A 195 -6.63 -1.61 11.14
N GLY A 196 -5.37 -1.69 10.72
CA GLY A 196 -4.97 -1.40 9.35
C GLY A 196 -5.25 -2.53 8.36
N TRP A 197 -5.06 -3.78 8.78
CA TRP A 197 -5.15 -4.94 7.87
C TRP A 197 -6.38 -5.81 8.10
N LEU A 198 -6.55 -6.43 9.28
CA LEU A 198 -7.67 -7.37 9.49
C LEU A 198 -9.04 -6.70 9.42
N CYS A 199 -9.16 -5.47 9.91
CA CYS A 199 -10.41 -4.71 9.92
C CYS A 199 -10.84 -4.19 8.53
N GLU A 200 -10.10 -4.49 7.47
CA GLU A 200 -10.62 -4.39 6.10
C GLU A 200 -11.87 -5.26 5.89
N VAL A 201 -11.97 -6.39 6.61
CA VAL A 201 -13.13 -7.27 6.63
C VAL A 201 -13.66 -7.37 8.07
N PRO A 202 -14.42 -6.35 8.55
CA PRO A 202 -14.82 -6.26 9.96
C PRO A 202 -15.77 -7.39 10.40
N SER A 203 -16.41 -8.07 9.45
CA SER A 203 -17.25 -9.24 9.70
C SER A 203 -16.47 -10.56 9.80
N ALA A 204 -15.13 -10.54 9.70
CA ALA A 204 -14.32 -11.73 9.85
C ALA A 204 -14.48 -12.33 11.25
N GLN A 205 -14.53 -13.66 11.31
CA GLN A 205 -14.68 -14.40 12.56
C GLN A 205 -13.53 -14.08 13.53
N GLY A 206 -13.85 -13.89 14.82
CA GLY A 206 -12.85 -13.64 15.87
C GLY A 206 -12.41 -12.18 16.04
N LEU A 207 -12.97 -11.26 15.24
CA LEU A 207 -12.77 -9.82 15.43
C LEU A 207 -13.76 -9.19 16.42
N ASP A 208 -14.91 -9.84 16.70
CA ASP A 208 -15.83 -9.52 17.81
C ASP A 208 -16.12 -8.02 18.04
N GLY A 209 -16.27 -7.25 16.96
CA GLY A 209 -16.56 -5.81 17.01
C GLY A 209 -15.36 -4.91 17.36
N ILE A 210 -14.15 -5.46 17.55
CA ILE A 210 -12.93 -4.68 17.85
C ILE A 210 -12.65 -3.60 16.79
N CYS A 211 -13.10 -3.84 15.56
CA CYS A 211 -12.91 -2.93 14.45
C CYS A 211 -13.60 -1.58 14.66
N ASP A 212 -14.66 -1.48 15.47
CA ASP A 212 -15.30 -0.19 15.78
C ASP A 212 -14.33 0.80 16.44
N THR A 213 -13.31 0.29 17.13
CA THR A 213 -12.29 1.10 17.79
C THR A 213 -10.96 1.07 17.04
N MET A 214 -10.50 -0.11 16.62
CA MET A 214 -9.16 -0.27 16.03
C MET A 214 -9.07 0.27 14.59
N SER A 215 -10.20 0.35 13.86
CA SER A 215 -10.25 0.95 12.51
C SER A 215 -10.24 2.48 12.53
N ALA A 216 -10.32 3.12 13.70
CA ALA A 216 -10.41 4.57 13.79
C ALA A 216 -9.22 5.26 13.11
N GLY A 217 -9.50 6.06 12.07
CA GLY A 217 -8.51 6.79 11.28
C GLY A 217 -7.97 6.04 10.05
N TRP A 218 -8.36 4.77 9.87
CA TRP A 218 -8.03 4.01 8.66
C TRP A 218 -9.03 4.26 7.54
N ASN A 219 -8.53 4.30 6.30
CA ASN A 219 -9.36 4.35 5.10
C ASN A 219 -8.92 3.23 4.16
N TYR A 220 -9.73 2.17 4.09
CA TYR A 220 -9.42 0.99 3.30
C TYR A 220 -9.71 1.16 1.80
N ALA A 221 -10.46 2.20 1.40
CA ALA A 221 -10.90 2.40 0.02
C ALA A 221 -11.55 1.15 -0.64
N GLY A 222 -12.20 0.31 0.17
CA GLY A 222 -12.82 -0.95 -0.29
C GLY A 222 -11.85 -2.11 -0.53
N GLN A 223 -10.58 -1.99 -0.13
CA GLN A 223 -9.61 -3.08 -0.20
C GLN A 223 -9.86 -4.11 0.91
N THR A 224 -9.63 -5.39 0.59
CA THR A 224 -9.70 -6.54 1.52
C THR A 224 -8.44 -7.40 1.51
N GLY A 225 -7.49 -7.08 0.62
CA GLY A 225 -6.38 -7.96 0.30
C GLY A 225 -5.48 -8.25 1.49
N HIS A 226 -5.33 -7.30 2.42
CA HIS A 226 -4.51 -7.53 3.61
C HIS A 226 -5.19 -8.51 4.57
N ALA A 227 -6.49 -8.35 4.80
CA ALA A 227 -7.27 -9.30 5.60
C ALA A 227 -7.27 -10.69 4.96
N ASP A 228 -7.45 -10.80 3.64
CA ASP A 228 -7.45 -12.09 2.92
C ASP A 228 -6.11 -12.82 3.06
N ILE A 229 -4.99 -12.10 2.97
CA ILE A 229 -3.64 -12.67 3.16
C ILE A 229 -3.44 -13.14 4.60
N LEU A 230 -3.74 -12.29 5.58
CA LEU A 230 -3.46 -12.57 7.00
C LEU A 230 -4.40 -13.58 7.62
N SER A 231 -5.60 -13.72 7.07
CA SER A 231 -6.59 -14.73 7.49
C SER A 231 -6.50 -16.04 6.69
N SER A 232 -5.63 -16.11 5.68
CA SER A 232 -5.43 -17.34 4.92
C SER A 232 -4.81 -18.45 5.80
N GLY A 233 -5.30 -19.67 5.60
CA GLY A 233 -4.72 -20.91 6.13
C GLY A 233 -3.61 -21.50 5.26
N SER A 234 -3.33 -20.90 4.09
CA SER A 234 -2.31 -21.42 3.15
C SER A 234 -0.87 -21.12 3.56
N TYR A 235 -0.67 -20.06 4.34
CA TYR A 235 0.65 -19.65 4.80
C TYR A 235 0.99 -20.31 6.14
N THR A 236 2.26 -20.63 6.33
CA THR A 236 2.78 -21.27 7.54
C THR A 236 3.86 -20.43 8.22
N LYS A 237 4.40 -19.44 7.51
CA LYS A 237 5.46 -18.56 7.96
C LYS A 237 5.09 -17.10 7.79
N ILE A 238 5.69 -16.27 8.64
CA ILE A 238 5.59 -14.82 8.56
C ILE A 238 6.89 -14.18 9.04
N GLY A 239 7.23 -13.04 8.45
CA GLY A 239 8.24 -12.17 9.01
C GLY A 239 7.82 -10.72 8.80
N CYS A 240 7.93 -9.91 9.86
CA CYS A 240 7.52 -8.51 9.83
C CYS A 240 8.69 -7.60 10.19
N GLY A 241 8.65 -6.37 9.68
CA GLY A 241 9.61 -5.32 9.98
C GLY A 241 8.99 -3.94 9.87
N CYS A 242 9.54 -2.99 10.63
CA CYS A 242 9.12 -1.59 10.60
C CYS A 242 10.30 -0.70 10.22
N GLU A 243 10.22 -0.01 9.09
CA GLU A 243 11.25 0.91 8.61
C GLU A 243 10.61 2.15 8.01
N THR A 244 11.19 3.32 8.25
CA THR A 244 10.71 4.61 7.71
C THR A 244 9.22 4.91 7.97
N GLY A 245 8.67 4.41 9.09
CA GLY A 245 7.26 4.60 9.46
C GLY A 245 6.28 3.70 8.71
N ILE A 246 6.76 2.62 8.09
CA ILE A 246 5.95 1.60 7.44
C ILE A 246 6.22 0.26 8.11
N TRP A 247 5.15 -0.40 8.51
CA TRP A 247 5.15 -1.82 8.80
C TRP A 247 4.94 -2.61 7.51
N ALA A 248 5.78 -3.62 7.31
CA ALA A 248 5.60 -4.63 6.29
C ALA A 248 5.60 -6.01 6.93
N CYS A 249 4.81 -6.94 6.38
CA CYS A 249 4.91 -8.36 6.70
C CYS A 249 4.90 -9.18 5.42
N ASP A 250 5.83 -10.11 5.31
CA ASP A 250 5.90 -11.10 4.23
C ASP A 250 5.46 -12.47 4.76
N LEU A 251 4.74 -13.23 3.94
CA LEU A 251 4.19 -14.56 4.27
C LEU A 251 4.64 -15.62 3.26
N ALA A 252 4.77 -16.86 3.73
CA ALA A 252 5.08 -18.04 2.91
C ALA A 252 4.40 -19.32 3.44
#